data_AF-A0A6A3CW24-F1
#
_entry.id   AF-A0A6A3CW24-F1
#
_cell.length_a   1.000
_cell.length_b   1.000
_cell.length_c   1.000
_cell.angle_alpha   90.00
_cell.angle_beta   90.00
_cell.angle_gamma   90.00
#
_symmetry.space_group_name_H-M   'P 1'
#
loop_
_entity.id
_entity.type
_entity.pdbx_description
1 polymer ?
#
loop_
_entity_poly.entity_id
_entity_poly.type
_entity_poly.pdbx_seq_one_letter_code
_entity_poly.pdbx_strand_id
1 'polypeptide(L)'
;MNTCLESKEIACVLEAAKADLMVGLKQREADLCKLKLEETEDGLCDFRVWFDILSKNSKDVPKETKKGMPRCKDCGSKFFTSSALEGGLQNLKLTYENLASQTSSQIAALMTENKFAWNQLNILESRYMDKLNSKQSEFEKANRKIEVLISNMEDLRSSDAEKDEIIERLKSEVSRKEADADRLNEEVSKLSKEVELLRRSGKFSRTPVIRRCSEGGRTSVLGGENGGRDGIDDIKK
;
A
#
# COMPACT_ATOMS: atom_id res chain seq x y z
N MET A 1 18.12 -13.71 17.72
CA MET A 1 18.75 -14.37 16.56
C MET A 1 17.73 -14.85 15.51
N ASN A 2 16.48 -15.17 15.86
CA ASN A 2 15.48 -15.68 14.91
C ASN A 2 15.05 -14.69 13.80
N THR A 3 14.93 -13.40 14.11
CA THR A 3 14.46 -12.37 13.15
C THR A 3 15.41 -12.13 11.97
N CYS A 4 16.71 -12.38 12.14
CA CYS A 4 17.71 -12.23 11.07
C CYS A 4 17.68 -13.43 10.08
N LEU A 5 17.39 -14.63 10.59
CA LEU A 5 17.21 -15.83 9.79
C LEU A 5 15.94 -15.74 8.94
N GLU A 6 14.83 -15.30 9.53
CA GLU A 6 13.54 -15.08 8.83
C GLU A 6 13.68 -14.03 7.72
N SER A 7 14.40 -12.93 7.97
CA SER A 7 14.63 -11.89 6.95
C SER A 7 15.43 -12.39 5.74
N LYS A 8 16.42 -13.27 5.97
CA LYS A 8 17.19 -13.89 4.87
C LYS A 8 16.38 -14.90 4.09
N GLU A 9 15.54 -15.68 4.77
CA GLU A 9 14.69 -16.69 4.14
C GLU A 9 13.63 -16.03 3.24
N ILE A 10 12.99 -14.97 3.72
CA ILE A 10 12.04 -14.16 2.93
C ILE A 10 12.72 -13.54 1.70
N ALA A 11 13.94 -13.02 1.84
CA ALA A 11 14.69 -12.45 0.72
C ALA A 11 15.03 -13.52 -0.34
N CYS A 12 15.41 -14.73 0.07
CA CYS A 12 15.63 -15.84 -0.86
C CYS A 12 14.36 -16.24 -1.62
N VAL A 13 13.22 -16.33 -0.92
CA VAL A 13 11.94 -16.67 -1.56
C VAL A 13 11.50 -15.57 -2.53
N LEU A 14 11.73 -14.30 -2.20
CA LEU A 14 11.42 -13.18 -3.08
C LEU A 14 12.24 -13.20 -4.37
N GLU A 15 13.56 -13.41 -4.29
CA GLU A 15 14.40 -13.49 -5.48
C GLU A 15 14.10 -14.73 -6.33
N ALA A 16 13.74 -15.86 -5.70
CA ALA A 16 13.26 -17.04 -6.42
C ALA A 16 11.96 -16.77 -7.17
N ALA A 17 10.95 -16.17 -6.51
CA ALA A 17 9.67 -15.83 -7.15
C ALA A 17 9.84 -14.84 -8.31
N LYS A 18 10.77 -13.89 -8.18
CA LYS A 18 11.12 -12.94 -9.24
C LYS A 18 11.81 -13.62 -10.43
N ALA A 19 12.70 -14.57 -10.18
CA ALA A 19 13.33 -15.37 -11.22
C ALA A 19 12.29 -16.22 -11.96
N ASP A 20 11.41 -16.91 -11.24
CA ASP A 20 10.33 -17.72 -11.81
C ASP A 20 9.38 -16.89 -12.67
N LEU A 21 8.99 -15.70 -12.20
CA LEU A 21 8.18 -14.77 -12.99
C LEU A 21 8.87 -14.39 -14.30
N MET A 22 10.16 -14.05 -14.25
CA MET A 22 10.92 -13.63 -15.42
C MET A 22 11.11 -14.75 -16.44
N VAL A 23 11.34 -15.98 -15.98
CA VAL A 23 11.36 -17.17 -16.83
C VAL A 23 9.98 -17.40 -17.46
N GLY A 24 8.91 -17.29 -16.68
CA GLY A 24 7.53 -17.42 -17.18
C GLY A 24 7.17 -16.36 -18.23
N LEU A 25 7.61 -15.12 -18.05
CA LEU A 25 7.45 -14.06 -19.05
C LEU A 25 8.18 -14.39 -20.35
N LYS A 26 9.43 -14.88 -20.25
CA LYS A 26 10.26 -15.24 -21.41
C LYS A 26 9.72 -16.45 -22.18
N GLN A 27 9.21 -17.46 -21.47
CA GLN A 27 8.59 -18.63 -22.10
C GLN A 27 7.35 -18.22 -22.90
N ARG A 28 6.47 -17.40 -22.33
CA ARG A 28 5.28 -16.90 -23.02
C ARG A 28 5.63 -16.07 -24.26
N GLU A 29 6.67 -15.24 -24.17
CA GLU A 29 7.18 -14.47 -25.30
C GLU A 29 7.68 -15.40 -26.43
N ALA A 30 8.41 -16.45 -26.08
CA ALA A 30 8.88 -17.45 -27.04
C ALA A 30 7.72 -18.21 -27.71
N ASP A 31 6.72 -18.63 -26.94
CA ASP A 31 5.55 -19.35 -27.44
C ASP A 31 4.73 -18.48 -28.41
N LEU A 32 4.57 -17.19 -28.09
CA LEU A 32 3.86 -16.24 -28.96
C LEU A 32 4.61 -16.00 -30.28
N CYS A 33 5.95 -15.88 -30.23
CA CYS A 33 6.77 -15.78 -31.43
C CYS A 33 6.70 -17.04 -32.29
N LYS A 34 6.68 -18.22 -31.66
CA LYS A 34 6.53 -19.50 -32.35
C LYS A 34 5.17 -19.60 -33.06
N LEU A 35 4.08 -19.26 -32.38
CA LEU A 35 2.75 -19.28 -32.96
C LEU A 35 2.64 -18.38 -34.20
N LYS A 36 3.22 -17.17 -34.14
CA LYS A 36 3.26 -16.25 -35.28
C LYS A 36 4.05 -16.81 -36.46
N LEU A 37 5.15 -17.52 -36.19
CA LEU A 37 5.95 -18.16 -37.24
C LEU A 37 5.16 -19.28 -37.92
N GLU A 38 4.54 -20.17 -37.14
CA GLU A 38 3.70 -21.27 -37.66
C GLU A 38 2.54 -20.73 -38.52
N GLU A 39 1.85 -19.68 -38.05
CA GLU A 39 0.78 -19.00 -38.83
C GLU A 39 1.29 -18.44 -40.16
N THR A 40 2.49 -17.85 -40.18
CA THR A 40 3.07 -17.31 -41.43
C THR A 40 3.58 -18.40 -42.38
N GLU A 41 4.02 -19.54 -41.85
CA GLU A 41 4.55 -20.65 -42.65
C GLU A 41 3.43 -21.38 -43.41
N ASP A 42 2.27 -21.58 -42.78
CA ASP A 42 1.07 -22.14 -43.43
C ASP A 42 0.58 -21.24 -44.57
N GLY A 43 0.51 -19.93 -44.35
CA GLY A 43 0.11 -18.97 -45.39
C GLY A 43 1.08 -18.90 -46.57
N LEU A 44 2.39 -19.05 -46.32
CA LEU A 44 3.41 -19.11 -47.37
C LEU A 44 3.35 -20.41 -48.18
N CYS A 45 2.99 -21.53 -47.55
CA CYS A 45 2.74 -22.79 -48.24
C CYS A 45 1.57 -22.67 -49.22
N ASP A 46 0.46 -22.08 -48.78
CA ASP A 46 -0.69 -21.83 -49.65
C ASP A 46 -0.33 -20.92 -50.82
N PHE A 47 0.39 -19.83 -50.57
CA PHE A 47 0.83 -18.91 -51.63
C PHE A 47 1.73 -19.60 -52.66
N ARG A 48 2.62 -20.48 -52.21
CA ARG A 48 3.50 -21.26 -53.11
C ARG A 48 2.69 -22.20 -54.00
N VAL A 49 1.71 -22.92 -53.44
CA VAL A 49 0.83 -23.82 -54.21
C VAL A 49 0.06 -23.02 -55.27
N TRP A 50 -0.48 -21.86 -54.90
CA TRP A 50 -1.16 -20.97 -55.84
C TRP A 50 -0.24 -20.46 -56.95
N PHE A 51 0.99 -20.06 -56.60
CA PHE A 51 1.97 -19.58 -57.56
C PHE A 51 2.41 -20.69 -58.55
N ASP A 52 2.55 -21.93 -58.08
CA ASP A 52 2.89 -23.08 -58.93
C ASP A 52 1.75 -23.43 -59.90
N ILE A 53 0.49 -23.34 -59.45
CA ILE A 53 -0.69 -23.52 -60.31
C ILE A 53 -0.70 -22.45 -61.41
N LEU A 54 -0.53 -21.17 -61.05
CA LEU A 54 -0.50 -20.06 -62.00
C LEU A 54 0.67 -20.17 -62.99
N SER A 55 1.85 -20.55 -62.52
CA SER A 55 3.03 -20.73 -63.37
C SER A 55 2.88 -21.90 -64.35
N LYS A 56 2.23 -23.00 -63.96
CA LYS A 56 1.93 -24.11 -64.87
C LYS A 56 0.93 -23.70 -65.95
N ASN A 57 -0.13 -22.97 -65.57
CA ASN A 57 -1.13 -22.45 -66.51
C ASN A 57 -0.55 -21.43 -67.51
N SER A 58 0.55 -20.76 -67.19
CA SER A 58 1.23 -19.84 -68.12
C SER A 58 2.16 -20.52 -69.15
N LYS A 59 2.52 -21.80 -68.96
CA LYS A 59 3.38 -22.56 -69.87
C LYS A 59 2.62 -23.24 -71.00
N ASP A 60 1.29 -23.29 -70.92
CA ASP A 60 0.39 -23.89 -71.91
C ASP A 60 -0.15 -22.88 -72.95
N VAL A 61 0.49 -21.71 -73.10
CA VAL A 61 0.23 -20.82 -74.25
C VAL A 61 1.20 -21.17 -75.39
N PRO A 62 0.73 -21.75 -76.51
CA PRO A 62 1.59 -22.02 -77.66
C PRO A 62 2.08 -20.71 -78.25
N LYS A 63 3.41 -20.58 -78.38
CA LYS A 63 4.05 -19.57 -79.22
C LYS A 63 3.79 -19.90 -80.69
N GLU A 64 2.67 -19.44 -81.24
CA GLU A 64 2.39 -19.54 -82.68
C GLU A 64 2.45 -18.14 -83.30
N THR A 65 3.63 -17.80 -83.83
CA THR A 65 3.84 -16.66 -84.71
C THR A 65 4.02 -17.17 -86.13
N LYS A 66 3.03 -16.84 -86.97
CA LYS A 66 3.06 -16.73 -88.46
C LYS A 66 2.86 -18.01 -89.30
N LYS A 67 1.72 -17.97 -90.02
CA LYS A 67 1.55 -18.07 -91.50
C LYS A 67 0.97 -19.39 -92.01
N GLY A 68 -0.25 -19.31 -92.58
CA GLY A 68 -0.76 -20.28 -93.56
C GLY A 68 -2.22 -20.64 -93.35
N MET A 69 -3.12 -20.01 -94.10
CA MET A 69 -4.50 -20.48 -94.28
C MET A 69 -4.48 -21.76 -95.14
N PRO A 70 -5.35 -22.74 -94.85
CA PRO A 70 -6.27 -23.15 -95.90
C PRO A 70 -7.71 -23.23 -95.40
N ARG A 71 -8.62 -22.85 -96.29
CA ARG A 71 -10.08 -22.95 -96.13
C ARG A 71 -10.49 -24.40 -95.83
N CYS A 72 -11.28 -24.59 -94.79
CA CYS A 72 -12.17 -25.73 -94.64
C CYS A 72 -13.59 -25.21 -94.40
N LYS A 73 -14.47 -25.42 -95.40
CA LYS A 73 -15.92 -25.42 -95.23
C LYS A 73 -16.26 -26.83 -94.78
N ASP A 74 -16.83 -26.95 -93.58
CA ASP A 74 -18.10 -27.64 -93.36
C ASP A 74 -18.46 -27.67 -91.86
N CYS A 75 -19.73 -27.34 -91.61
CA CYS A 75 -20.61 -27.80 -90.54
C CYS A 75 -20.10 -27.93 -89.10
N GLY A 76 -20.49 -26.95 -88.28
CA GLY A 76 -21.39 -27.22 -87.16
C GLY A 76 -20.83 -27.99 -85.98
N SER A 77 -20.08 -27.32 -85.10
CA SER A 77 -19.98 -27.76 -83.71
C SER A 77 -19.63 -26.59 -82.78
N LYS A 78 -20.51 -26.36 -81.81
CA LYS A 78 -20.29 -25.62 -80.55
C LYS A 78 -20.32 -24.08 -80.59
N PHE A 79 -21.45 -23.52 -81.02
CA PHE A 79 -21.94 -22.23 -80.49
C PHE A 79 -22.64 -22.38 -79.12
N PHE A 80 -22.63 -23.59 -78.53
CA PHE A 80 -23.24 -23.90 -77.23
C PHE A 80 -22.37 -23.55 -76.00
N THR A 81 -21.14 -23.07 -76.18
CA THR A 81 -20.18 -22.88 -75.06
C THR A 81 -20.01 -21.42 -74.61
N SER A 82 -20.29 -20.43 -75.45
CA SER A 82 -20.11 -19.01 -75.08
C SER A 82 -21.15 -18.52 -74.07
N SER A 83 -22.43 -18.88 -74.28
CA SER A 83 -23.51 -18.49 -73.35
C SER A 83 -23.45 -19.24 -72.02
N ALA A 84 -22.99 -20.50 -72.03
CA ALA A 84 -22.76 -21.28 -70.82
C ALA A 84 -21.59 -20.73 -69.98
N LEU A 85 -20.50 -20.32 -70.64
CA LEU A 85 -19.37 -19.67 -69.99
C LEU A 85 -19.75 -18.30 -69.41
N GLU A 86 -20.52 -17.50 -70.15
CA GLU A 86 -21.00 -16.20 -69.71
C GLU A 86 -21.97 -16.32 -68.52
N GLY A 87 -22.88 -17.30 -68.54
CA GLY A 87 -23.72 -17.63 -67.39
C GLY A 87 -22.91 -18.07 -66.18
N GLY A 88 -21.82 -18.82 -66.37
CA GLY A 88 -20.88 -19.19 -65.31
C GLY A 88 -20.16 -18.00 -64.70
N LEU A 89 -19.71 -17.04 -65.52
CA LEU A 89 -19.05 -15.81 -65.06
C LEU A 89 -20.02 -14.91 -64.27
N GLN A 90 -21.25 -14.75 -64.75
CA GLN A 90 -22.28 -14.00 -64.03
C GLN A 90 -22.65 -14.66 -62.70
N ASN A 91 -22.79 -15.99 -62.68
CA ASN A 91 -23.04 -16.72 -61.45
C ASN A 91 -21.88 -16.57 -60.46
N LEU A 92 -20.63 -16.70 -60.91
CA LEU A 92 -19.44 -16.50 -60.07
C LEU A 92 -19.42 -15.08 -59.48
N LYS A 93 -19.72 -14.06 -60.29
CA LYS A 93 -19.81 -12.67 -59.82
C LYS A 93 -20.89 -12.50 -58.74
N LEU A 94 -22.09 -13.04 -58.96
CA LEU A 94 -23.16 -13.00 -57.98
C LEU A 94 -22.79 -13.72 -56.68
N THR A 95 -22.13 -14.88 -56.77
CA THR A 95 -21.66 -15.60 -55.58
C THR A 95 -20.59 -14.83 -54.81
N TYR A 96 -19.70 -14.12 -55.51
CA TYR A 96 -18.69 -13.27 -54.88
C TYR A 96 -19.33 -12.06 -54.19
N GLU A 97 -20.25 -11.36 -54.84
CA GLU A 97 -20.96 -10.22 -54.26
C GLU A 97 -21.80 -10.62 -53.03
N ASN A 98 -22.46 -11.78 -53.09
CA ASN A 98 -23.18 -12.33 -51.95
C ASN A 98 -22.22 -12.66 -50.80
N LEU A 99 -21.12 -13.37 -51.09
CA LEU A 99 -20.11 -13.70 -50.09
C LEU A 99 -19.51 -12.43 -49.46
N ALA A 100 -19.19 -11.41 -50.25
CA ALA A 100 -18.67 -10.13 -49.76
C ALA A 100 -19.70 -9.39 -48.87
N SER A 101 -20.99 -9.45 -49.22
CA SER A 101 -22.07 -8.87 -48.41
C SER A 101 -22.25 -9.64 -47.09
N GLN A 102 -22.14 -10.96 -47.14
CA GLN A 102 -22.21 -11.80 -45.95
C GLN A 102 -21.01 -11.56 -45.02
N THR A 103 -19.79 -11.53 -45.54
CA THR A 103 -18.59 -11.30 -44.72
C THR A 103 -18.59 -9.90 -44.12
N SER A 104 -18.99 -8.87 -44.87
CA SER A 104 -19.12 -7.51 -44.33
C SER A 104 -20.17 -7.42 -43.21
N SER A 105 -21.31 -8.11 -43.34
CA SER A 105 -22.30 -8.20 -42.26
C SER A 105 -21.76 -8.91 -41.02
N GLN A 106 -20.98 -9.98 -41.20
CA GLN A 106 -20.35 -10.69 -40.08
C GLN A 106 -19.30 -9.82 -39.37
N ILE A 107 -18.46 -9.11 -40.14
CA ILE A 107 -17.48 -8.16 -39.60
C ILE A 107 -18.20 -7.07 -38.80
N ALA A 108 -19.29 -6.51 -39.33
CA ALA A 108 -20.07 -5.50 -38.60
C ALA A 108 -20.62 -6.03 -37.27
N ALA A 109 -21.19 -7.25 -37.26
CA ALA A 109 -21.68 -7.88 -36.03
C ALA A 109 -20.54 -8.08 -35.01
N LEU A 110 -19.40 -8.64 -35.43
CA LEU A 110 -18.24 -8.84 -34.57
C LEU A 110 -17.68 -7.51 -34.01
N MET A 111 -17.66 -6.45 -34.81
CA MET A 111 -17.24 -5.13 -34.34
C MET A 111 -18.16 -4.59 -33.24
N THR A 112 -19.47 -4.84 -33.32
CA THR A 112 -20.39 -4.44 -32.25
C THR A 112 -20.20 -5.25 -30.98
N GLU A 113 -19.96 -6.55 -31.09
CA GLU A 113 -19.69 -7.42 -29.95
C GLU A 113 -18.36 -7.07 -29.28
N ASN A 114 -17.30 -6.83 -30.05
CA ASN A 114 -16.01 -6.41 -29.53
C ASN A 114 -16.13 -5.07 -28.79
N LYS A 115 -16.86 -4.10 -29.36
CA LYS A 115 -17.15 -2.83 -28.67
C LYS A 115 -17.91 -3.04 -27.35
N PHE A 116 -18.88 -3.95 -27.33
CA PHE A 116 -19.60 -4.29 -26.10
C PHE A 116 -18.68 -4.93 -25.06
N ALA A 117 -17.91 -5.95 -25.44
CA ALA A 117 -16.97 -6.64 -24.55
C ALA A 117 -15.91 -5.68 -23.98
N TRP A 118 -15.36 -4.81 -24.82
CA TRP A 118 -14.42 -3.77 -24.40
C TRP A 118 -15.03 -2.82 -23.38
N ASN A 119 -16.28 -2.37 -23.60
CA ASN A 119 -16.98 -1.53 -22.64
C ASN A 119 -17.21 -2.24 -21.30
N GLN A 120 -17.57 -3.53 -21.32
CA GLN A 120 -17.72 -4.33 -20.09
C GLN A 120 -16.40 -4.46 -19.34
N LEU A 121 -15.31 -4.70 -20.07
CA LEU A 121 -13.96 -4.79 -19.50
C LEU A 121 -13.57 -3.49 -18.80
N ASN A 122 -13.77 -2.33 -19.45
CA ASN A 122 -13.46 -1.03 -18.86
C ASN A 122 -14.27 -0.74 -17.60
N ILE A 123 -15.56 -1.10 -17.57
CA ILE A 123 -16.40 -0.94 -16.39
C ILE A 123 -15.88 -1.81 -15.25
N LEU A 124 -15.52 -3.05 -15.54
CA LEU A 124 -15.00 -3.99 -14.55
C LEU A 124 -13.65 -3.51 -14.00
N GLU A 125 -12.75 -3.07 -14.88
CA GLU A 125 -11.45 -2.51 -14.53
C GLU A 125 -11.60 -1.29 -13.62
N SER A 126 -12.45 -0.33 -13.99
CA SER A 126 -12.74 0.85 -13.16
C SER A 126 -13.23 0.44 -11.78
N ARG A 127 -14.16 -0.51 -11.70
CA ARG A 127 -14.71 -0.98 -10.42
C ARG A 127 -13.65 -1.62 -9.53
N TYR A 128 -12.73 -2.38 -10.11
CA TYR A 128 -11.63 -2.98 -9.36
C TYR A 128 -10.62 -1.93 -8.92
N MET A 129 -10.31 -0.95 -9.76
CA MET A 129 -9.46 0.18 -9.40
C MET A 129 -10.05 0.98 -8.24
N ASP A 130 -11.35 1.27 -8.27
CA ASP A 130 -12.04 1.97 -7.18
C ASP A 130 -11.98 1.16 -5.87
N LYS A 131 -12.22 -0.15 -5.94
CA LYS A 131 -12.14 -1.04 -4.76
C LYS A 131 -10.71 -1.11 -4.20
N LEU A 132 -9.71 -1.18 -5.07
CA LEU A 132 -8.31 -1.20 -4.69
C LEU A 132 -7.93 0.12 -3.99
N ASN A 133 -8.28 1.25 -4.58
CA ASN A 133 -8.03 2.58 -4.02
C ASN A 133 -8.74 2.78 -2.67
N SER A 134 -9.99 2.31 -2.54
CA SER A 134 -10.71 2.33 -1.26
C SER A 134 -9.96 1.54 -0.19
N LYS A 135 -9.53 0.31 -0.50
CA LYS A 135 -8.79 -0.54 0.45
C LYS A 135 -7.43 0.05 0.82
N GLN A 136 -6.74 0.64 -0.15
CA GLN A 136 -5.49 1.36 0.08
C GLN A 136 -5.70 2.53 1.06
N SER A 137 -6.75 3.33 0.86
CA SER A 137 -7.06 4.46 1.75
C SER A 137 -7.42 4.02 3.18
N GLU A 138 -8.16 2.91 3.33
CA GLU A 138 -8.48 2.30 4.63
C GLU A 138 -7.21 1.83 5.34
N PHE A 139 -6.30 1.18 4.60
CA PHE A 139 -5.02 0.70 5.11
C PHE A 139 -4.13 1.87 5.57
N GLU A 140 -3.98 2.92 4.75
CA GLU A 140 -3.22 4.12 5.13
C GLU A 140 -3.79 4.82 6.36
N LYS A 141 -5.12 4.85 6.49
CA LYS A 141 -5.78 5.41 7.68
C LYS A 141 -5.51 4.55 8.92
N ALA A 142 -5.50 3.23 8.79
CA ALA A 142 -5.15 2.33 9.87
C ALA A 142 -3.68 2.48 10.28
N ASN A 143 -2.77 2.59 9.31
CA ASN A 143 -1.34 2.77 9.57
C ASN A 143 -1.08 4.07 10.34
N ARG A 144 -1.69 5.18 9.91
CA ARG A 144 -1.62 6.47 10.64
C ARG A 144 -2.12 6.36 12.08
N LYS A 145 -3.18 5.58 12.33
CA LYS A 145 -3.67 5.35 13.71
C LYS A 145 -2.70 4.54 14.54
N ILE A 146 -2.02 3.55 13.94
CA ILE A 146 -0.99 2.75 14.60
C ILE A 146 0.20 3.64 14.96
N GLU A 147 0.66 4.49 14.06
CA GLU A 147 1.74 5.46 14.32
C GLU A 147 1.40 6.38 15.50
N VAL A 148 0.20 6.98 15.50
CA VAL A 148 -0.25 7.82 16.62
C VAL A 148 -0.30 7.03 17.94
N LEU A 149 -0.78 5.79 17.91
CA LEU A 149 -0.83 4.95 19.11
C LEU A 149 0.57 4.64 19.63
N ILE A 150 1.53 4.35 18.75
CA ILE A 150 2.93 4.11 19.12
C ILE A 150 3.52 5.34 19.78
N SER A 151 3.38 6.52 19.18
CA SER A 151 3.89 7.78 19.79
C SER A 151 3.28 8.03 21.17
N ASN A 152 1.96 7.85 21.31
CA ASN A 152 1.30 8.00 22.62
C ASN A 152 1.82 6.98 23.66
N MET A 153 2.10 5.75 23.25
CA MET A 153 2.68 4.74 24.14
C MET A 153 4.11 5.07 24.56
N GLU A 154 4.91 5.65 23.65
CA GLU A 154 6.27 6.11 23.94
C GLU A 154 6.27 7.28 24.92
N ASP A 155 5.37 8.25 24.72
CA ASP A 155 5.18 9.40 25.62
C ASP A 155 4.75 8.95 27.02
N LEU A 156 3.79 8.02 27.10
CA LEU A 156 3.32 7.47 28.38
C LEU A 156 4.45 6.75 29.11
N ARG A 157 5.22 5.93 28.40
CA ARG A 157 6.40 5.23 28.96
C ARG A 157 7.43 6.22 29.49
N SER A 158 7.68 7.33 28.77
CA SER A 158 8.59 8.38 29.23
C SER A 158 8.07 9.08 30.49
N SER A 159 6.78 9.41 30.52
CA SER A 159 6.14 10.04 31.69
C SER A 159 6.18 9.14 32.92
N ASP A 160 5.97 7.84 32.75
CA ASP A 160 6.02 6.90 33.88
C ASP A 160 7.44 6.71 34.41
N ALA A 161 8.45 6.67 33.53
CA ALA A 161 9.85 6.66 33.95
C ALA A 161 10.22 7.92 34.78
N GLU A 162 9.76 9.10 34.35
CA GLU A 162 9.98 10.35 35.10
C GLU A 162 9.30 10.31 36.48
N LYS A 163 8.07 9.80 36.56
CA LYS A 163 7.37 9.63 37.85
C LYS A 163 8.11 8.66 38.76
N ASP A 164 8.62 7.55 38.23
CA ASP A 164 9.39 6.57 39.00
C ASP A 164 10.68 7.18 39.58
N GLU A 165 11.39 8.01 38.80
CA GLU A 165 12.56 8.76 39.30
C GLU A 165 12.20 9.75 40.42
N ILE A 166 11.07 10.44 40.29
CA ILE A 166 10.57 11.36 41.34
C ILE A 166 10.20 10.57 42.59
N ILE A 167 9.53 9.42 42.45
CA ILE A 167 9.16 8.55 43.56
C ILE A 167 10.41 8.07 44.29
N GLU A 168 11.44 7.64 43.57
CA GLU A 168 12.71 7.21 44.17
C GLU A 168 13.39 8.36 44.95
N ARG A 169 13.41 9.56 44.35
CA ARG A 169 13.95 10.76 45.00
C ARG A 169 13.20 11.10 46.28
N LEU A 170 11.87 11.11 46.24
CA LEU A 170 11.03 11.40 47.40
C LEU A 170 11.20 10.34 48.50
N LYS A 171 11.28 9.06 48.14
CA LYS A 171 11.60 7.98 49.09
C LYS A 171 12.93 8.23 49.80
N SER A 172 13.97 8.58 49.04
CA SER A 172 15.29 8.88 49.63
C SER A 172 15.26 10.09 50.58
N GLU A 173 14.49 11.14 50.25
CA GLU A 173 14.35 12.32 51.08
C GLU A 173 13.56 12.04 52.37
N VAL A 174 12.50 11.23 52.28
CA VAL A 174 11.74 10.79 53.46
C VAL A 174 12.64 9.99 54.40
N SER A 175 13.38 8.99 53.90
CA SER A 175 14.30 8.20 54.74
C SER A 175 15.38 9.06 55.38
N ARG A 176 15.90 10.08 54.69
CA ARG A 176 16.88 11.02 55.26
C ARG A 176 16.26 11.84 56.40
N LYS A 177 15.07 12.41 56.18
CA LYS A 177 14.37 13.21 57.20
C LYS A 177 13.96 12.38 58.41
N GLU A 178 13.59 11.13 58.21
CA GLU A 178 13.28 10.18 59.29
C GLU A 178 14.50 9.92 60.16
N ALA A 179 15.67 9.63 59.56
CA ALA A 179 16.93 9.47 60.29
C ALA A 179 17.36 10.77 61.03
N ASP A 180 17.15 11.94 60.42
CA ASP A 180 17.41 13.22 61.07
C ASP A 180 16.46 13.46 62.26
N ALA A 181 15.19 13.09 62.14
CA ALA A 181 14.20 13.20 63.22
C ALA A 181 14.54 12.26 64.39
N ASP A 182 14.94 11.02 64.10
CA ASP A 182 15.39 10.06 65.12
C ASP A 182 16.61 10.58 65.88
N ARG A 183 17.62 11.10 65.17
CA ARG A 183 18.80 11.73 65.78
C ARG A 183 18.42 12.91 66.69
N LEU A 184 17.53 13.79 66.23
CA LEU A 184 17.06 14.93 67.03
C LEU A 184 16.27 14.48 68.26
N ASN A 185 15.44 13.43 68.14
CA ASN A 185 14.71 12.86 69.27
C ASN A 185 15.64 12.27 70.34
N GLU A 186 16.73 11.63 69.94
CA GLU A 186 17.78 11.16 70.86
C GLU A 186 18.46 12.33 71.59
N GLU A 187 18.84 13.39 70.86
CA GLU A 187 19.44 14.60 71.44
C GLU A 187 18.50 15.30 72.42
N VAL A 188 17.22 15.46 72.07
CA VAL A 188 16.19 16.02 72.96
C VAL A 188 16.04 15.17 74.21
N SER A 189 16.00 13.83 74.07
CA SER A 189 15.92 12.91 75.21
C SER A 189 17.12 13.03 76.14
N LYS A 190 18.33 13.19 75.57
CA LYS A 190 19.57 13.38 76.33
C LYS A 190 19.57 14.72 77.07
N LEU A 191 19.26 15.82 76.40
CA LEU A 191 19.16 17.15 77.00
C LEU A 191 18.08 17.21 78.08
N SER A 192 16.93 16.57 77.87
CA SER A 192 15.86 16.49 78.86
C SER A 192 16.33 15.82 80.15
N LYS A 193 17.09 14.71 80.06
CA LYS A 193 17.70 14.05 81.22
C LYS A 193 18.72 14.95 81.93
N GLU A 194 19.55 15.67 81.17
CA GLU A 194 20.53 16.61 81.74
C GLU A 194 19.86 17.78 82.49
N VAL A 195 18.81 18.38 81.91
CA VAL A 195 17.99 19.42 82.57
C VAL A 195 17.36 18.89 83.86
N GLU A 196 16.87 17.64 83.85
CA GLU A 196 16.29 17.03 85.04
C GLU A 196 17.32 16.78 86.14
N LEU A 197 18.53 16.30 85.79
CA LEU A 197 19.65 16.16 86.73
C LEU A 197 20.07 17.49 87.34
N LEU A 198 20.17 18.56 86.54
CA LEU A 198 20.47 19.91 87.01
C LEU A 198 19.37 20.46 87.93
N ARG A 199 18.09 20.18 87.65
CA ARG A 199 16.98 20.52 88.56
C ARG A 199 17.08 19.79 89.90
N ARG A 200 17.55 18.53 89.91
CA ARG A 200 17.72 17.73 91.13
C ARG A 200 18.98 18.08 91.92
N SER A 201 20.09 18.45 91.27
CA SER A 201 21.34 18.85 91.93
C SER A 201 21.30 20.30 92.45
N GLY A 202 20.45 21.15 91.86
CA GLY A 202 20.25 22.54 92.26
C GLY A 202 19.38 22.73 93.50
N LYS A 203 19.86 22.32 94.68
CA LYS A 203 19.56 23.03 95.94
C LYS A 203 20.48 24.25 96.07
N PHE A 204 20.35 25.23 95.17
CA PHE A 204 20.71 26.63 95.41
C PHE A 204 19.82 27.48 94.50
N SER A 205 19.24 28.51 95.10
CA SER A 205 18.21 29.40 94.55
C SER A 205 18.46 29.83 93.10
N ARG A 206 17.82 29.15 92.13
CA ARG A 206 17.49 29.79 90.85
C ARG A 206 16.26 30.65 91.06
N THR A 207 16.46 31.82 91.68
CA THR A 207 15.56 32.95 91.46
C THR A 207 15.49 33.18 89.95
N PRO A 208 14.30 33.19 89.33
CA PRO A 208 14.20 33.76 88.00
C PRO A 208 14.64 35.21 88.15
N VAL A 209 15.68 35.62 87.44
CA VAL A 209 15.98 37.05 87.29
C VAL A 209 14.85 37.59 86.40
N ILE A 210 13.74 37.93 87.04
CA ILE A 210 12.71 38.78 86.45
C ILE A 210 13.37 40.15 86.35
N ARG A 211 14.03 40.40 85.22
CA ARG A 211 14.32 41.77 84.81
C ARG A 211 12.95 42.41 84.61
N ARG A 212 12.52 43.28 85.54
CA ARG A 212 11.35 44.14 85.30
C ARG A 212 11.60 44.88 84.01
N CYS A 213 10.83 44.57 82.97
CA CYS A 213 10.66 45.49 81.87
C CYS A 213 9.99 46.74 82.46
N SER A 214 10.69 47.87 82.43
CA SER A 214 10.05 49.16 82.61
C SER A 214 9.02 49.31 81.50
N GLU A 215 7.76 49.33 81.91
CA GLU A 215 6.61 49.68 81.10
C GLU A 215 6.74 51.15 80.70
N GLY A 216 7.51 51.39 79.63
CA GLY A 216 7.50 52.64 78.88
C GLY A 216 6.27 52.62 77.99
N GLY A 217 5.18 53.22 78.47
CA GLY A 217 3.96 53.37 77.70
C GLY A 217 4.22 54.01 76.34
N ARG A 218 3.70 53.40 75.28
CA ARG A 218 3.35 54.05 74.03
C ARG A 218 2.31 53.24 73.29
N THR A 219 1.13 53.85 73.22
CA THR A 219 -0.03 53.54 72.39
C THR A 219 0.29 53.58 70.90
N SER A 220 -0.15 52.57 70.15
CA SER A 220 -0.62 52.62 68.75
C SER A 220 -1.06 51.20 68.37
N VAL A 221 -2.36 50.86 68.35
CA VAL A 221 -3.36 51.14 67.30
C VAL A 221 -2.94 50.58 65.93
N LEU A 222 -3.85 49.73 65.38
CA LEU A 222 -3.91 49.13 64.03
C LEU A 222 -3.03 47.89 63.81
N GLY A 223 -3.52 46.78 63.26
CA GLY A 223 -4.82 46.45 62.70
C GLY A 223 -4.90 44.93 62.52
N GLY A 224 -6.09 44.37 62.70
CA GLY A 224 -6.37 43.02 62.26
C GLY A 224 -6.60 43.02 60.75
N GLU A 225 -6.29 41.90 60.09
CA GLU A 225 -7.04 41.41 58.94
C GLU A 225 -6.66 39.94 58.64
N ASN A 226 -7.66 39.09 58.89
CA ASN A 226 -8.16 37.99 58.05
C ASN A 226 -7.23 36.84 57.65
N GLY A 227 -7.55 35.67 58.21
CA GLY A 227 -7.37 34.38 57.52
C GLY A 227 -8.50 34.13 56.53
N GLY A 228 -8.21 33.40 55.45
CA GLY A 228 -9.22 33.00 54.48
C GLY A 228 -8.61 32.28 53.29
N ARG A 229 -8.63 30.94 53.39
CA ARG A 229 -8.53 29.90 52.35
C ARG A 229 -8.58 30.38 50.90
N ASP A 230 -7.65 29.89 50.08
CA ASP A 230 -7.95 29.63 48.68
C ASP A 230 -7.74 28.15 48.36
N GLY A 231 -8.84 27.56 47.90
CA GLY A 231 -8.93 26.22 47.39
C GLY A 231 -8.50 26.17 45.93
N ILE A 232 -7.96 25.00 45.60
CA ILE A 232 -7.73 24.48 44.27
C ILE A 232 -9.02 24.54 43.45
N ASP A 233 -8.92 24.99 42.20
CA ASP A 233 -9.92 24.67 41.19
C ASP A 233 -9.26 24.20 39.90
N ASP A 234 -9.95 23.24 39.32
CA ASP A 234 -9.53 22.28 38.31
C ASP A 234 -9.37 22.84 36.90
N ILE A 235 -8.45 22.15 36.22
CA ILE A 235 -8.45 21.74 34.82
C ILE A 235 -9.83 21.82 34.13
N LYS A 236 -9.89 22.53 33.00
CA LYS A 236 -10.87 22.27 31.93
C LYS A 236 -10.19 22.17 30.57
N LYS A 237 -10.44 20.99 29.98
CA LYS A 237 -10.50 20.57 28.56
C LYS A 237 -10.06 21.56 27.49
#